data_AF-A0A7J2TC18-F1
#
_entry.id   AF-A0A7J2TC18-F1
#
_cell.length_a   1.000
_cell.length_b   1.000
_cell.length_c   1.000
_cell.angle_alpha   90.00
_cell.angle_beta   90.00
_cell.angle_gamma   90.00
#
_symmetry.space_group_name_H-M   'P 1'
#
loop_
_entity.id
_entity.type
_entity.pdbx_description
1 polymer ?
#
loop_
_entity_poly.entity_id
_entity_poly.type
_entity_poly.pdbx_seq_one_letter_code
_entity_poly.pdbx_strand_id
1 'polypeptide(L)'
;MSATPYSFEREWALKWLKGSVESYFRGKTSLQIVVGRIRRALKSYSVSLDDVKQIVNSLLLDPLINIPKQVREERAKELLKTVEDLEKGERSG
;
A
#
# COMPACT_ATOMS: atom_id res chain seq x y z
N MET A 1 -15.36 9.39 -22.91
CA MET A 1 -14.92 9.15 -21.52
C MET A 1 -13.41 9.24 -21.50
N SER A 2 -12.87 10.41 -21.16
CA SER A 2 -11.43 10.62 -21.04
C SER A 2 -10.97 10.15 -19.67
N ALA A 3 -10.10 9.14 -19.63
CA ALA A 3 -9.31 8.87 -18.44
C ALA A 3 -8.53 10.14 -18.11
N THR A 4 -8.85 10.81 -17.00
CA THR A 4 -8.06 11.92 -16.51
C THR A 4 -6.65 11.37 -16.23
N PRO A 5 -5.58 11.93 -16.81
CA PRO A 5 -4.24 11.54 -16.44
C PRO A 5 -4.09 11.75 -14.94
N TYR A 6 -3.63 10.73 -14.23
CA TYR A 6 -3.36 10.86 -12.79
C TYR A 6 -2.46 12.08 -12.58
N SER A 7 -2.75 12.88 -11.55
CA SER A 7 -1.87 13.99 -11.20
C SER A 7 -0.46 13.44 -10.94
N PHE A 8 0.56 14.21 -11.31
CA PHE A 8 1.96 13.88 -11.04
C PHE A 8 2.17 13.46 -9.57
N GLU A 9 1.48 14.16 -8.66
CA GLU A 9 1.48 13.92 -7.22
C GLU A 9 0.92 12.53 -6.85
N ARG A 10 -0.18 12.11 -7.50
CA ARG A 10 -0.77 10.78 -7.29
C ARG A 10 0.17 9.69 -7.81
N GLU A 11 0.71 9.84 -9.02
CA GLU A 11 1.64 8.87 -9.58
C GLU A 11 2.90 8.72 -8.70
N TRP A 12 3.44 9.85 -8.25
CA TRP A 12 4.55 9.87 -7.30
C TRP A 12 4.20 9.15 -5.99
N ALA A 13 3.01 9.42 -5.43
CA ALA A 13 2.56 8.79 -4.20
C ALA A 13 2.38 7.28 -4.35
N LEU A 14 1.85 6.79 -5.48
CA LEU A 14 1.75 5.36 -5.76
C LEU A 14 3.11 4.68 -5.85
N LYS A 15 4.09 5.30 -6.53
CA LYS A 15 5.47 4.79 -6.59
C LYS A 15 6.12 4.76 -5.20
N TRP A 16 5.92 5.83 -4.43
CA TRP A 16 6.41 5.94 -3.06
C TRP A 16 5.80 4.88 -2.13
N LEU A 17 4.50 4.63 -2.23
CA LEU A 17 3.82 3.57 -1.49
C LEU A 17 4.32 2.20 -1.91
N LYS A 18 4.47 1.92 -3.21
CA LYS A 18 5.01 0.65 -3.70
C LYS A 18 6.38 0.35 -3.07
N GLY A 19 7.30 1.30 -3.11
CA GLY A 19 8.63 1.15 -2.48
C GLY A 19 8.55 1.00 -0.96
N SER A 20 7.59 1.67 -0.31
CA SER A 20 7.37 1.55 1.14
C SER A 20 6.88 0.16 1.55
N VAL A 21 5.91 -0.39 0.82
CA VAL A 21 5.37 -1.73 1.06
C VAL A 21 6.43 -2.79 0.78
N GLU A 22 7.18 -2.65 -0.31
CA GLU A 22 8.28 -3.55 -0.61
C GLU A 22 9.35 -3.53 0.48
N SER A 23 9.73 -2.35 0.98
CA SER A 23 10.68 -2.21 2.09
C SER A 23 10.18 -2.88 3.37
N TYR A 24 8.88 -2.83 3.64
CA TYR A 24 8.25 -3.56 4.75
C TYR A 24 8.25 -5.07 4.53
N PHE A 25 7.97 -5.55 3.31
CA PHE A 25 8.10 -6.99 3.00
C PHE A 25 9.54 -7.48 3.23
N ARG A 26 10.54 -6.64 2.92
CA ARG A 26 11.97 -6.93 3.16
C ARG A 26 12.38 -6.82 4.64
N GLY A 27 11.47 -6.44 5.54
CA GLY A 27 11.76 -6.23 6.96
C GLY A 27 12.59 -4.97 7.27
N LYS A 28 12.78 -4.07 6.30
CA LYS A 28 13.56 -2.84 6.44
C LYS A 28 12.73 -1.66 6.97
N THR A 29 11.42 -1.78 6.95
CA THR A 29 10.49 -0.72 7.40
C THR A 29 9.41 -1.36 8.24
N SER A 30 9.05 -0.73 9.37
CA SER A 30 8.00 -1.24 10.25
C SER A 30 6.60 -0.99 9.67
N LEU A 31 5.62 -1.81 10.08
CA LEU A 31 4.22 -1.65 9.69
C LEU A 31 3.71 -0.24 10.01
N GLN A 32 4.00 0.27 11.22
CA GLN A 32 3.56 1.59 11.67
C GLN A 32 4.02 2.72 10.73
N ILE A 33 5.25 2.64 10.22
CA ILE A 33 5.76 3.62 9.24
C ILE A 33 4.96 3.54 7.95
N VAL A 34 4.72 2.32 7.42
CA VAL A 34 3.94 2.13 6.19
C VAL A 34 2.50 2.66 6.36
N VAL A 35 1.88 2.40 7.51
CA VAL A 35 0.52 2.90 7.84
C VAL A 35 0.49 4.43 7.86
N GLY A 36 1.50 5.08 8.45
CA GLY A 36 1.62 6.53 8.40
C GLY A 36 1.71 7.08 6.97
N ARG A 37 2.46 6.40 6.10
CA ARG A 37 2.58 6.76 4.68
C ARG A 37 1.28 6.55 3.92
N ILE A 38 0.57 5.45 4.18
CA ILE A 38 -0.76 5.19 3.61
C ILE A 38 -1.73 6.31 3.98
N ARG A 39 -1.86 6.63 5.27
CA ARG A 39 -2.73 7.74 5.72
C ARG A 39 -2.41 9.06 5.04
N ARG A 40 -1.11 9.36 4.87
CA ARG A 40 -0.66 10.56 4.17
C ARG A 40 -1.04 10.53 2.67
N ALA A 41 -0.87 9.39 2.01
CA ALA A 41 -1.25 9.18 0.62
C ALA A 41 -2.76 9.40 0.39
N LEU A 42 -3.59 8.80 1.25
CA LEU A 42 -5.05 8.93 1.19
C LEU A 42 -5.48 10.40 1.33
N LYS A 43 -4.92 11.10 2.33
CA LYS A 43 -5.33 12.48 2.65
C LYS A 43 -4.87 13.51 1.62
N SER A 44 -3.73 13.29 0.97
CA SER A 44 -3.03 14.37 0.25
C SER A 44 -2.77 14.11 -1.23
N TYR A 45 -2.99 12.89 -1.73
CA TYR A 45 -2.53 12.50 -3.07
C TYR A 45 -3.58 11.76 -3.89
N SER A 46 -4.86 11.85 -3.52
CA SER A 46 -5.97 11.19 -4.21
C SER A 46 -5.73 9.68 -4.45
N VAL A 47 -5.04 9.05 -3.50
CA VAL A 47 -4.85 7.61 -3.44
C VAL A 47 -6.04 7.03 -2.67
N SER A 48 -6.57 5.91 -3.15
CA SER A 48 -7.65 5.19 -2.47
C SER A 48 -7.10 3.99 -1.70
N LEU A 49 -7.90 3.44 -0.77
CA LEU A 49 -7.55 2.18 -0.11
C LEU A 49 -7.47 1.01 -1.12
N ASP A 50 -8.23 1.06 -2.23
CA ASP A 50 -8.15 0.05 -3.29
C ASP A 50 -6.80 0.09 -4.01
N ASP A 51 -6.27 1.29 -4.30
CA ASP A 51 -4.91 1.43 -4.85
C ASP A 51 -3.86 0.78 -3.94
N VAL A 52 -4.02 0.92 -2.62
CA VAL A 52 -3.12 0.29 -1.65
C VAL A 52 -3.27 -1.23 -1.69
N LYS A 53 -4.50 -1.77 -1.70
CA LYS A 53 -4.76 -3.21 -1.83
C LYS A 53 -4.13 -3.78 -3.12
N GLN A 54 -4.26 -3.07 -4.24
CA GLN A 54 -3.66 -3.45 -5.51
C GLN A 54 -2.13 -3.48 -5.44
N ILE A 55 -1.49 -2.49 -4.79
CA ILE A 55 -0.04 -2.49 -4.57
C ILE A 55 0.39 -3.72 -3.78
N VAL A 56 -0.29 -4.03 -2.67
CA VAL A 56 0.05 -5.18 -1.83
C VAL A 56 -0.09 -6.50 -2.61
N ASN A 57 -1.19 -6.67 -3.34
CA ASN A 57 -1.43 -7.86 -4.16
C ASN A 57 -0.41 -7.99 -5.30
N SER A 58 -0.03 -6.88 -5.94
CA SER A 58 1.00 -6.89 -6.98
C SER A 58 2.35 -7.38 -6.43
N LEU A 59 2.78 -6.90 -5.26
CA LEU A 59 4.04 -7.31 -4.63
C LEU A 59 3.97 -8.76 -4.11
N LEU A 60 2.79 -9.24 -3.71
CA LEU A 60 2.59 -10.64 -3.32
C LEU A 60 2.83 -11.60 -4.49
N LEU A 61 2.44 -11.20 -5.70
CA LEU A 61 2.58 -12.00 -6.92
C LEU A 61 3.89 -11.77 -7.67
N ASP A 62 4.65 -10.74 -7.30
CA ASP A 62 5.89 -10.36 -8.00
C ASP A 62 6.99 -11.41 -7.80
N PRO A 63 7.44 -12.13 -8.85
CA PRO A 63 8.50 -13.13 -8.73
C PRO A 63 9.88 -12.51 -8.50
N LEU A 64 10.07 -11.21 -8.73
CA LEU A 64 11.35 -10.51 -8.59
C LEU A 64 11.64 -10.05 -7.17
N ILE A 65 10.61 -10.07 -6.31
CA ILE A 65 10.78 -9.80 -4.89
C ILE A 65 11.43 -11.04 -4.28
N ASN A 66 12.76 -11.00 -4.20
CA ASN A 66 13.62 -12.02 -3.60
C ASN A 66 13.39 -12.14 -2.08
N ILE A 67 12.19 -12.56 -1.68
CA ILE A 67 11.70 -12.73 -0.32
C ILE A 67 10.90 -14.04 -0.29
N PRO A 68 11.09 -14.89 0.74
CA PRO A 68 10.34 -16.13 0.87
C PRO A 68 8.83 -15.90 0.79
N LYS A 69 8.12 -16.74 0.03
CA LYS A 69 6.68 -16.63 -0.19
C LYS A 69 5.88 -16.52 1.11
N GLN A 70 6.19 -17.39 2.08
CA GLN A 70 5.52 -17.39 3.38
C GLN A 70 5.66 -16.04 4.10
N VAL A 71 6.86 -15.45 4.08
CA VAL A 71 7.11 -14.13 4.69
C VAL A 71 6.29 -13.05 3.99
N ARG A 72 6.18 -13.09 2.65
CA ARG A 72 5.33 -12.15 1.90
C ARG A 72 3.86 -12.30 2.25
N GLU A 73 3.35 -13.52 2.36
CA GLU A 73 1.96 -13.80 2.71
C GLU A 73 1.62 -13.32 4.12
N GLU A 74 2.49 -13.58 5.10
CA GLU A 74 2.32 -13.11 6.48
C GLU A 74 2.28 -11.58 6.57
N ARG A 75 3.22 -10.90 5.90
CA ARG A 75 3.31 -9.43 5.86
C ARG A 75 2.15 -8.81 5.08
N ALA A 76 1.78 -9.40 3.94
CA ALA A 76 0.63 -8.95 3.17
C ALA A 76 -0.66 -9.04 4.00
N LYS A 77 -0.86 -10.16 4.71
CA LYS A 77 -2.03 -10.36 5.57
C LYS A 77 -2.10 -9.33 6.69
N GLU A 78 -0.98 -9.07 7.37
CA GLU A 78 -0.88 -8.06 8.42
C GLU A 78 -1.22 -6.64 7.90
N LEU A 79 -0.67 -6.27 6.73
CA LEU A 79 -0.92 -4.97 6.12
C LEU A 79 -2.35 -4.83 5.59
N LEU A 80 -2.90 -5.84 4.92
CA LEU A 80 -4.27 -5.82 4.40
C LEU A 80 -5.30 -5.69 5.52
N LYS A 81 -5.11 -6.42 6.63
CA LYS A 81 -5.96 -6.26 7.82
C LYS A 81 -5.94 -4.81 8.31
N THR A 82 -4.77 -4.19 8.34
CA THR A 82 -4.65 -2.79 8.76
C THR A 82 -5.37 -1.83 7.81
N VAL A 83 -5.30 -2.09 6.50
CA VAL A 83 -6.02 -1.31 5.47
C VAL A 83 -7.54 -1.46 5.61
N GLU A 84 -8.04 -2.67 5.91
CA GLU A 84 -9.46 -2.91 6.19
C GLU A 84 -9.93 -2.19 7.46
N ASP A 85 -9.11 -2.17 8.49
CA ASP A 85 -9.43 -1.46 9.74
C ASP A 85 -9.48 0.06 9.52
N LEU A 86 -8.65 0.61 8.64
CA LEU A 86 -8.76 2.01 8.19
C LEU A 86 -10.08 2.27 7.44
N GLU A 87 -10.47 1.35 6.55
CA GLU A 87 -11.74 1.44 5.80
C GLU A 87 -12.96 1.47 6.73
N LYS A 88 -12.95 0.65 7.79
CA LYS A 88 -14.02 0.61 8.80
C LYS A 88 -14.04 1.87 9.67
N GLY A 89 -12.86 2.42 9.98
CA GLY A 89 -12.71 3.67 10.71
C GLY A 89 -13.29 4.88 9.97
N GLU A 90 -13.14 4.93 8.65
CA GLU A 90 -13.72 6.00 7.81
C GLU A 90 -15.24 5.89 7.67
N ARG A 91 -15.84 4.69 7.76
CA ARG A 91 -17.30 4.51 7.66
C ARG A 91 -18.07 4.84 8.94
N SER A 92 -17.38 4.98 10.06
CA SER A 92 -17.98 5.18 11.38
C SER A 92 -17.97 6.65 11.84
N GLY A 93 -17.43 7.57 11.03
CA GLY A 93 -17.35 9.01 11.31
C GLY A 93 -18.03 9.82 10.22
#